data_AF-A0A7S3ZHV9-F1
#
_entry.id   AF-A0A7S3ZHV9-F1
#
_cell.length_a   1.000
_cell.length_b   1.000
_cell.length_c   1.000
_cell.angle_alpha   90.00
_cell.angle_beta   90.00
_cell.angle_gamma   90.00
#
_symmetry.space_group_name_H-M   'P 1'
#
loop_
_entity.id
_entity.type
_entity.pdbx_description
1 polymer ?
#
loop_
_entity_poly.entity_id
_entity_poly.type
_entity_poly.pdbx_seq_one_letter_code
_entity_poly.pdbx_strand_id
1 'polypeptide(L)'
;GGGGAAEAASKPNGLRLVKNTIAVSSCKGGVGKSTVSVNLAYTLARKGYSVGIFDADIHGPSLPTMLTPADPVLRLGPEDLIVAPVYLDVKLMSYGFSKPFDPLSTDEKLRQSTIMRGPMAAGVVQR
;
A
#
# COMPACT_ATOMS: atom_id res chain seq x y z
N GLY A 1 -6.95 -39.38 18.15
CA GLY A 1 -7.39 -38.00 18.46
C GLY A 1 -6.19 -37.20 18.87
N GLY A 2 -5.99 -36.02 18.31
CA GLY A 2 -4.84 -35.16 18.59
C GLY A 2 -4.52 -34.25 17.43
N GLY A 3 -5.46 -33.34 17.12
CA GLY A 3 -5.23 -32.28 16.14
C GLY A 3 -4.25 -31.27 16.71
N GLY A 4 -3.05 -31.23 16.13
CA GLY A 4 -2.17 -30.07 16.24
C GLY A 4 -2.72 -28.98 15.33
N ALA A 5 -3.59 -28.13 15.88
CA ALA A 5 -3.93 -26.87 15.24
C ALA A 5 -2.61 -26.09 15.09
N ALA A 6 -2.17 -25.92 13.84
CA ALA A 6 -1.07 -25.04 13.51
C ALA A 6 -1.32 -23.69 14.20
N GLU A 7 -0.39 -23.32 15.07
CA GLU A 7 -0.37 -22.03 15.75
C GLU A 7 -0.54 -20.94 14.69
N ALA A 8 -1.71 -20.31 14.69
CA ALA A 8 -2.02 -19.26 13.72
C ALA A 8 -1.03 -18.12 13.97
N ALA A 9 -0.04 -17.98 13.08
CA ALA A 9 0.93 -16.90 13.12
C ALA A 9 0.21 -15.58 13.41
N SER A 10 0.52 -14.97 14.56
CA SER A 10 -0.18 -13.79 15.04
C SER A 10 -0.09 -12.69 13.99
N LYS A 11 -1.24 -12.13 13.55
CA LYS A 11 -1.27 -11.08 12.54
C LYS A 11 -0.34 -9.92 12.94
N PRO A 12 0.46 -9.36 12.01
CA PRO A 12 1.27 -8.18 12.26
C PRO A 12 0.43 -7.05 12.87
N ASN A 13 1.02 -6.25 13.76
CA ASN A 13 0.29 -5.22 14.51
C ASN A 13 -0.51 -4.27 13.60
N GLY A 14 0.06 -3.86 12.45
CA GLY A 14 -0.62 -3.00 11.47
C GLY A 14 -1.79 -3.65 10.73
N LEU A 15 -1.95 -4.97 10.81
CA LEU A 15 -3.03 -5.73 10.17
C LEU A 15 -4.04 -6.31 11.17
N ARG A 16 -3.91 -6.02 12.47
CA ARG A 16 -4.82 -6.55 13.50
C ARG A 16 -6.28 -6.19 13.27
N LEU A 17 -6.54 -4.99 12.72
CA LEU A 17 -7.89 -4.52 12.38
C LEU A 17 -8.40 -5.06 11.03
N VAL A 18 -7.54 -5.73 10.25
CA VAL A 18 -7.89 -6.27 8.94
C VAL A 18 -8.44 -7.69 9.11
N LYS A 19 -9.72 -7.88 8.74
CA LYS A 19 -10.38 -9.19 8.82
C LYS A 19 -9.74 -10.20 7.87
N ASN A 20 -9.57 -9.81 6.61
CA ASN A 20 -9.08 -10.66 5.52
C ASN A 20 -7.96 -9.98 4.74
N THR A 21 -6.90 -10.73 4.43
CA THR A 21 -5.79 -10.27 3.58
C THR A 21 -5.73 -11.15 2.34
N ILE A 22 -5.73 -10.54 1.16
CA ILE A 22 -5.63 -11.24 -0.12
C ILE A 22 -4.32 -10.79 -0.78
N ALA A 23 -3.41 -11.73 -0.97
CA ALA A 23 -2.17 -11.49 -1.71
C ALA A 23 -2.37 -11.87 -3.18
N VAL A 24 -2.04 -10.94 -4.10
CA VAL A 24 -2.04 -11.20 -5.54
C VAL A 24 -0.61 -11.07 -6.04
N SER A 25 -0.06 -12.16 -6.59
CA SER A 25 1.33 -12.22 -7.05
C SER A 25 1.42 -12.84 -8.46
N SER A 26 2.55 -12.63 -9.14
CA SER A 26 2.82 -13.18 -10.47
C SER A 26 4.31 -13.40 -10.65
N CYS A 27 4.69 -14.52 -11.27
CA CYS A 27 6.10 -14.84 -11.55
C CYS A 27 6.64 -14.21 -12.85
N LYS A 28 5.80 -13.47 -13.59
CA LYS A 28 6.15 -12.84 -14.86
C LYS A 28 5.52 -11.45 -14.97
N GLY A 29 6.21 -10.52 -15.62
CA GLY A 29 5.65 -9.21 -15.98
C GLY A 29 4.56 -9.35 -17.05
N GLY A 30 3.61 -8.40 -17.07
CA GLY A 30 2.61 -8.30 -18.13
C GLY A 30 1.41 -9.26 -18.05
N VAL A 31 1.32 -10.13 -17.04
CA VAL A 31 0.20 -11.09 -16.90
C VAL A 31 -1.12 -10.49 -16.39
N GLY A 32 -1.16 -9.17 -16.18
CA GLY A 32 -2.37 -8.49 -15.70
C GLY A 32 -2.61 -8.53 -14.18
N LYS A 33 -1.58 -8.85 -13.37
CA LYS A 33 -1.68 -8.88 -11.89
C LYS A 33 -2.33 -7.61 -11.31
N SER A 34 -1.86 -6.43 -11.70
CA SER A 34 -2.39 -5.15 -11.19
C SER A 34 -3.84 -4.95 -11.63
N THR A 35 -4.18 -5.29 -12.88
CA THR A 35 -5.55 -5.28 -13.42
C THR A 35 -6.50 -6.12 -12.58
N VAL A 36 -6.11 -7.37 -12.28
CA VAL A 36 -6.93 -8.28 -11.47
C VAL A 36 -7.06 -7.75 -10.03
N SER A 37 -5.97 -7.27 -9.43
CA SER A 37 -5.95 -6.76 -8.06
C SER A 37 -6.89 -5.56 -7.89
N VAL A 38 -6.83 -4.61 -8.81
CA VAL A 38 -7.67 -3.41 -8.82
C VAL A 38 -9.15 -3.77 -8.98
N ASN A 39 -9.49 -4.61 -9.95
CA ASN A 39 -10.88 -5.01 -10.18
C ASN A 39 -11.44 -5.83 -9.01
N LEU A 40 -10.63 -6.68 -8.38
CA LEU A 40 -11.03 -7.41 -7.19
C LEU A 40 -11.35 -6.46 -6.04
N ALA A 41 -10.50 -5.46 -5.79
CA ALA A 41 -10.72 -4.47 -4.73
C ALA A 41 -12.04 -3.71 -4.94
N TYR A 42 -12.29 -3.20 -6.14
CA TYR A 42 -13.52 -2.48 -6.44
C TYR A 42 -14.76 -3.37 -6.41
N THR A 43 -14.64 -4.62 -6.84
CA THR A 43 -15.76 -5.58 -6.75
C THR A 43 -16.14 -5.83 -5.28
N LEU A 44 -15.16 -5.96 -4.39
CA LEU A 44 -15.41 -6.10 -2.95
C LEU A 44 -16.01 -4.82 -2.35
N ALA A 45 -15.49 -3.64 -2.71
CA ALA A 45 -16.06 -2.37 -2.26
C ALA A 45 -17.53 -2.22 -2.68
N ARG A 46 -17.85 -2.54 -3.95
CA ARG A 46 -19.22 -2.54 -4.49
C ARG A 46 -20.15 -3.56 -3.81
N LYS A 47 -19.61 -4.60 -3.18
CA LYS A 47 -20.38 -5.56 -2.37
C LYS A 47 -20.60 -5.07 -0.92
N GLY A 48 -20.16 -3.86 -0.58
CA GLY A 48 -20.34 -3.25 0.74
C GLY A 48 -19.23 -3.53 1.75
N TYR A 49 -18.09 -4.06 1.31
CA TYR A 49 -16.95 -4.28 2.20
C TYR A 49 -16.08 -3.03 2.31
N SER A 50 -15.49 -2.79 3.48
CA SER A 50 -14.41 -1.81 3.62
C SER A 50 -13.12 -2.39 3.04
N VAL A 51 -12.58 -1.74 1.99
CA VAL A 51 -11.44 -2.26 1.23
C VAL A 51 -10.30 -1.24 1.16
N GLY A 52 -9.08 -1.74 1.31
CA GLY A 52 -7.87 -1.03 0.94
C GLY A 52 -7.05 -1.89 -0.03
N ILE A 53 -6.35 -1.25 -0.96
CA ILE A 53 -5.40 -1.88 -1.86
C ILE A 53 -4.00 -1.32 -1.58
N PHE A 54 -3.04 -2.23 -1.42
CA PHE A 54 -1.64 -1.91 -1.17
C PHE A 54 -0.79 -2.44 -2.31
N ASP A 55 -0.08 -1.53 -2.97
CA ASP A 55 0.82 -1.81 -4.07
C ASP A 55 2.27 -1.89 -3.57
N ALA A 56 2.79 -3.11 -3.55
CA ALA A 56 4.16 -3.42 -3.17
C ALA A 56 5.10 -3.54 -4.39
N ASP A 57 4.61 -3.26 -5.59
CA ASP A 57 5.38 -3.46 -6.82
C ASP A 57 6.24 -2.22 -7.13
N ILE A 58 7.56 -2.41 -7.13
CA ILE A 58 8.54 -1.34 -7.42
C ILE A 58 8.79 -1.21 -8.95
N HIS A 59 8.46 -2.25 -9.72
CA HIS A 59 8.85 -2.35 -11.15
C HIS A 59 7.69 -2.53 -12.13
N GLY A 60 6.48 -2.84 -11.65
CA GLY A 60 5.26 -2.97 -12.45
C GLY A 60 4.48 -1.67 -12.65
N PRO A 61 3.38 -1.69 -13.43
CA PRO A 61 2.44 -0.57 -13.46
C PRO A 61 1.86 -0.37 -12.07
N SER A 62 2.23 0.75 -11.44
CA SER A 62 1.81 1.14 -10.12
C SER A 62 0.36 1.63 -10.14
N LEU A 63 -0.34 1.56 -8.99
CA LEU A 63 -1.71 2.11 -8.88
C LEU A 63 -1.88 3.53 -9.46
N PRO A 64 -0.93 4.47 -9.29
CA PRO A 64 -0.98 5.78 -9.94
C PRO A 64 -1.14 5.78 -11.46
N THR A 65 -0.69 4.71 -12.15
CA THR A 65 -0.86 4.59 -13.61
C THR A 65 -2.25 4.10 -14.02
N MET A 66 -2.97 3.45 -13.09
CA MET A 66 -4.29 2.86 -13.35
C MET A 66 -5.44 3.68 -12.75
N LEU A 67 -5.17 4.46 -11.70
CA LEU A 67 -6.17 5.16 -10.90
C LEU A 67 -5.79 6.63 -10.74
N THR A 68 -6.78 7.50 -10.91
CA THR A 68 -6.61 8.96 -10.87
C THR A 68 -7.53 9.57 -9.81
N PRO A 69 -7.26 9.36 -8.50
CA PRO A 69 -8.00 10.06 -7.45
C PRO A 69 -7.79 11.58 -7.57
N ALA A 70 -8.80 12.35 -7.16
CA ALA A 70 -8.75 13.81 -7.19
C ALA A 70 -7.63 14.38 -6.31
N ASP A 71 -7.33 13.73 -5.17
CA ASP A 71 -6.16 14.01 -4.33
C ASP A 71 -5.30 12.74 -4.22
N PRO A 72 -4.26 12.58 -5.06
CA PRO A 72 -3.40 11.40 -5.10
C PRO A 72 -2.28 11.41 -4.06
N VAL A 73 -2.36 12.23 -3.00
CA VAL A 73 -1.26 12.44 -2.05
C VAL A 73 -1.41 11.58 -0.80
N LEU A 74 -0.37 10.80 -0.49
CA LEU A 74 -0.20 10.22 0.85
C LEU A 74 0.15 11.30 1.87
N ARG A 75 -0.59 11.34 2.98
CA ARG A 75 -0.37 12.30 4.07
C ARG A 75 -0.05 11.57 5.36
N LEU A 76 0.68 12.23 6.24
CA LEU A 76 0.84 11.79 7.62
C LEU A 76 -0.31 12.39 8.44
N GLY A 77 -1.10 11.53 9.07
CA GLY A 77 -2.17 11.89 9.99
C GLY A 77 -1.69 11.92 11.45
N PRO A 78 -2.63 12.00 12.39
CA PRO A 78 -2.35 11.88 13.82
C PRO A 78 -1.65 10.56 14.14
N GLU A 79 -0.82 10.53 15.19
CA GLU A 79 -0.10 9.33 15.65
C GLU A 79 0.81 8.71 14.57
N ASP A 80 1.34 9.53 13.66
CA ASP A 80 2.19 9.12 12.53
C ASP A 80 1.54 8.08 11.59
N LEU A 81 0.21 8.00 11.59
CA LEU A 81 -0.54 7.08 10.73
C LEU A 81 -0.71 7.64 9.31
N ILE A 82 -0.52 6.78 8.30
CA ILE A 82 -0.70 7.18 6.90
C ILE A 82 -2.20 7.39 6.61
N VAL A 83 -2.53 8.57 6.11
CA VAL A 83 -3.84 8.88 5.50
C VAL A 83 -3.70 8.67 3.99
N ALA A 84 -4.32 7.59 3.52
CA ALA A 84 -4.31 7.17 2.13
C ALA A 84 -5.35 7.91 1.28
N PRO A 85 -5.04 8.26 0.01
CA PRO A 85 -6.03 8.63 -0.99
C PRO A 85 -7.17 7.62 -1.06
N VAL A 86 -8.36 8.10 -1.40
CA VAL A 86 -9.53 7.26 -1.65
C VAL A 86 -9.99 7.49 -3.07
N TYR A 87 -10.25 6.41 -3.80
CA TYR A 87 -10.90 6.44 -5.10
C TYR A 87 -12.01 5.41 -5.10
N LEU A 88 -13.23 5.82 -5.48
CA LEU A 88 -14.42 4.95 -5.53
C LEU A 88 -14.53 4.03 -4.30
N ASP A 89 -14.48 4.62 -3.10
CA ASP A 89 -14.55 3.96 -1.79
C ASP A 89 -13.43 2.97 -1.44
N VAL A 90 -12.37 2.89 -2.25
CA VAL A 90 -11.18 2.08 -1.97
C VAL A 90 -10.03 2.97 -1.52
N LYS A 91 -9.44 2.65 -0.36
CA LYS A 91 -8.21 3.29 0.12
C LYS A 91 -7.02 2.80 -0.69
N LEU A 92 -6.23 3.73 -1.21
CA LEU A 92 -5.12 3.45 -2.12
C LEU A 92 -3.78 3.69 -1.42
N MET A 93 -2.94 2.67 -1.39
CA MET A 93 -1.56 2.82 -0.92
C MET A 93 -0.58 2.32 -1.98
N SER A 94 0.28 3.22 -2.43
CA SER A 94 1.38 2.96 -3.37
C SER A 94 2.44 4.01 -3.17
N TYR A 95 3.72 3.66 -3.31
CA TYR A 95 4.80 4.64 -3.24
C TYR A 95 4.67 5.75 -4.29
N GLY A 96 4.06 5.48 -5.44
CA GLY A 96 3.86 6.52 -6.45
C GLY A 96 2.80 7.57 -6.10
N PHE A 97 2.12 7.45 -4.94
CA PHE A 97 1.27 8.50 -4.35
C PHE A 97 2.03 9.35 -3.31
N SER A 98 3.31 9.08 -3.06
CA SER A 98 4.14 9.95 -2.20
C SER A 98 4.55 11.22 -2.95
N LYS A 99 4.69 12.36 -2.24
CA LYS A 99 5.14 13.61 -2.87
C LYS A 99 6.59 13.47 -3.34
N PRO A 100 6.95 14.03 -4.50
CA PRO A 100 8.35 14.16 -4.87
C PRO A 100 9.10 14.99 -3.83
N PHE A 101 10.36 14.66 -3.61
CA PHE A 101 11.29 15.40 -2.79
C PHE A 101 11.40 16.83 -3.33
N ASP A 102 11.08 17.82 -2.51
CA ASP A 102 11.29 19.23 -2.82
C ASP A 102 12.53 19.75 -2.06
N PRO A 103 13.69 19.92 -2.73
CA PRO A 103 14.91 20.41 -2.09
C PRO A 103 14.83 21.88 -1.63
N LEU A 104 13.85 22.64 -2.13
CA LEU A 104 13.64 24.05 -1.82
C LEU A 104 12.55 24.26 -0.76
N SER A 105 11.86 23.19 -0.36
CA SER A 105 10.89 23.23 0.74
C SER A 105 11.57 23.55 2.07
N THR A 106 11.06 24.57 2.77
CA THR A 106 11.43 24.89 4.16
C THR A 106 10.77 23.95 5.18
N ASP A 107 9.85 23.09 4.74
CA ASP A 107 9.24 22.05 5.55
C ASP A 107 10.15 20.81 5.56
N GLU A 108 10.74 20.53 6.72
CA GLU A 108 11.71 19.45 6.93
C GLU A 108 11.12 18.06 6.67
N LYS A 109 9.81 17.88 6.88
CA LYS A 109 9.12 16.61 6.58
C LYS A 109 8.98 16.37 5.07
N LEU A 110 8.90 17.45 4.28
CA LEU A 110 8.84 17.38 2.82
C LEU A 110 10.21 17.15 2.18
N ARG A 111 11.32 17.49 2.87
CA ARG A 111 12.68 17.12 2.45
C ARG A 111 12.98 15.62 2.62
N GLN A 112 12.19 14.86 3.35
CA GLN A 112 12.46 13.43 3.59
C GLN A 112 11.66 12.49 2.68
N SER A 113 10.72 13.01 1.90
CA SER A 113 9.84 12.20 1.06
C SER A 113 10.43 12.12 -0.35
N THR A 114 10.79 10.90 -0.78
CA THR A 114 11.22 10.52 -2.15
C THR A 114 12.72 10.54 -2.49
N ILE A 115 13.62 10.75 -1.53
CA ILE A 115 15.03 10.30 -1.67
C ILE A 115 15.31 9.18 -0.67
N MET A 116 15.05 7.95 -1.09
CA MET A 116 15.61 6.76 -0.42
C MET A 116 17.05 6.55 -0.91
N ARG A 117 17.97 7.47 -0.55
CA ARG A 117 19.41 7.24 -0.71
C ARG A 117 20.03 6.95 0.65
N GLY A 118 20.84 5.89 0.70
CA GLY A 118 21.62 5.53 1.88
C GLY A 118 20.87 4.61 2.89
N PRO A 119 21.23 4.66 4.18
CA PRO A 119 20.93 3.62 5.19
C PRO A 119 19.44 3.36 5.44
N MET A 120 18.53 4.25 5.02
CA MET A 120 17.08 4.05 5.09
C MET A 120 16.58 2.91 4.19
N ALA A 121 17.21 2.65 3.04
CA ALA A 121 16.89 1.50 2.19
C ALA A 121 17.35 0.17 2.82
N ALA A 122 18.47 0.20 3.55
CA ALA A 122 19.01 -0.98 4.23
C ALA A 122 18.20 -1.36 5.48
N GLY A 123 17.64 -0.37 6.19
CA GLY A 123 16.83 -0.61 7.39
C GLY A 123 15.45 -1.21 7.14
N VAL A 124 14.93 -1.13 5.92
CA VAL A 124 13.60 -1.69 5.55
C VAL A 124 13.67 -3.19 5.22
N VAL A 125 14.87 -3.75 5.00
CA VAL A 125 15.07 -5.18 4.66
C VAL A 125 15.47 -6.04 5.87
N GLN A 126 15.65 -5.46 7.06
CA GLN A 126 15.93 -6.24 8.26
C GLN A 126 15.11 -5.76 9.46
N ARG A 127 13.96 -6.41 9.69
CA ARG A 127 13.47 -6.85 11.00
C ARG A 127 12.58 -8.07 10.83
#